data_AF-A0A3B9YUL5-F1
#
_entry.id   AF-A0A3B9YUL5-F1
#
_cell.length_a   1.000
_cell.length_b   1.000
_cell.length_c   1.000
_cell.angle_alpha   90.00
_cell.angle_beta   90.00
_cell.angle_gamma   90.00
#
_symmetry.space_group_name_H-M   'P 1'
#
loop_
_entity.id
_entity.type
_entity.pdbx_description
1 polymer ?
#
loop_
_entity_poly.entity_id
_entity_poly.type
_entity_poly.pdbx_seq_one_letter_code
_entity_poly.pdbx_strand_id
1 'polypeptide(L)'
;MKHLLDDSRRRYLFEYRHEGAEWALEIRARNLDDARGRLKAMAWAQYRGEIEHSGTIPGGGFLLRITRLLQHFTGNKKESSRKI
;
A
#
# COMPACT_ATOMS: atom_id res chain seq x y z
N MET A 1 -6.46 2.71 16.57
CA MET A 1 -7.28 1.54 16.17
C MET A 1 -6.76 1.06 14.82
N LYS A 2 -6.00 -0.04 14.80
CA LYS A 2 -5.44 -0.62 13.57
C LYS A 2 -6.61 -1.10 12.71
N HIS A 3 -6.77 -0.54 11.52
CA HIS A 3 -7.56 -1.15 10.47
C HIS A 3 -6.83 -2.43 10.04
N LEU A 4 -7.03 -3.51 10.80
CA LEU A 4 -6.90 -4.89 10.34
C LEU A 4 -7.97 -5.05 9.26
N LEU A 5 -7.65 -4.60 8.05
CA LEU A 5 -8.53 -4.71 6.91
C LEU A 5 -8.61 -6.19 6.53
N ASP A 6 -9.62 -6.83 7.12
CA ASP A 6 -10.42 -7.84 6.45
C ASP A 6 -9.83 -9.26 6.36
N ASP A 7 -9.53 -9.86 7.51
CA ASP A 7 -9.31 -11.32 7.64
C ASP A 7 -10.53 -12.17 7.22
N SER A 8 -11.67 -11.55 6.87
CA SER A 8 -12.87 -12.26 6.42
C SER A 8 -12.89 -12.57 4.92
N ARG A 9 -12.00 -11.95 4.12
CA ARG A 9 -11.94 -12.22 2.67
C ARG A 9 -11.13 -13.47 2.39
N ARG A 10 -11.79 -14.44 1.73
CA ARG A 10 -11.18 -15.68 1.27
C ARG A 10 -10.05 -15.37 0.27
N ARG A 11 -9.02 -16.22 0.29
CA ARG A 11 -7.84 -16.13 -0.57
C ARG A 11 -7.93 -17.20 -1.64
N TYR A 12 -7.79 -16.80 -2.89
CA TYR A 12 -7.86 -17.67 -4.05
C TYR A 12 -6.56 -17.60 -4.83
N LEU A 13 -5.92 -18.75 -5.05
CA LEU A 13 -4.69 -18.87 -5.82
C LEU A 13 -5.05 -19.14 -7.29
N PHE A 14 -4.42 -18.41 -8.20
CA PHE A 14 -4.51 -18.65 -9.64
C PHE A 14 -3.11 -18.83 -10.20
N GLU A 15 -2.96 -19.83 -11.06
CA GLU A 15 -1.70 -20.14 -11.74
C GLU A 15 -1.83 -19.78 -13.22
N TYR A 16 -0.73 -19.32 -13.82
CA TYR A 16 -0.66 -19.04 -15.25
C TYR A 16 0.76 -19.27 -15.78
N ARG A 17 0.86 -19.44 -17.09
CA ARG A 17 2.14 -19.63 -17.78
C ARG A 17 2.45 -18.43 -18.65
N HIS A 18 3.69 -17.97 -18.58
CA HIS A 18 4.20 -16.88 -19.40
C HIS A 18 5.70 -17.09 -19.65
N GLU A 19 6.12 -17.00 -20.92
CA GLU A 19 7.52 -17.19 -21.35
C GLU A 19 8.16 -18.50 -20.86
N GLY A 20 7.37 -19.58 -20.86
CA GLY A 20 7.83 -20.90 -20.43
C GLY A 20 7.92 -21.10 -18.91
N ALA A 21 7.70 -20.04 -18.11
CA ALA A 21 7.65 -20.10 -16.65
C ALA A 21 6.21 -20.21 -16.12
N GLU A 22 6.08 -20.82 -14.95
CA GLU A 22 4.84 -20.89 -14.17
C GLU A 22 4.84 -19.83 -13.08
N TRP A 23 3.72 -19.13 -12.97
CA TRP A 23 3.52 -18.04 -12.04
C TRP A 23 2.23 -18.27 -11.26
N ALA A 24 2.19 -17.76 -10.03
CA ALA A 24 1.00 -17.82 -9.20
C ALA A 24 0.68 -16.44 -8.62
N LEU A 25 -0.62 -16.13 -8.53
CA LEU A 25 -1.12 -14.88 -7.96
C LEU A 25 -2.24 -15.16 -6.95
N GLU A 26 -2.19 -14.47 -5.81
CA GLU A 26 -3.23 -14.52 -4.77
C GLU A 26 -4.24 -13.38 -5.02
N ILE A 27 -5.53 -13.72 -5.11
CA ILE A 27 -6.64 -12.75 -5.09
C ILE A 27 -7.43 -12.91 -3.80
N ARG A 28 -7.57 -11.81 -3.06
CA ARG A 28 -8.51 -11.71 -1.93
C ARG A 28 -9.89 -11.30 -2.43
N ALA A 29 -10.90 -12.12 -2.17
CA ALA A 29 -12.27 -11.91 -2.64
C ALA A 29 -13.30 -12.45 -1.66
N ARG A 30 -14.57 -12.07 -1.84
CA ARG A 30 -15.67 -12.56 -0.98
C ARG A 30 -16.02 -14.02 -1.25
N ASN A 31 -15.91 -14.44 -2.51
CA ASN A 31 -16.19 -15.79 -2.99
C ASN A 31 -15.40 -16.06 -4.29
N LEU A 32 -15.52 -17.27 -4.83
CA LEU A 32 -14.78 -17.69 -6.03
C LEU A 32 -15.19 -16.89 -7.29
N ASP A 33 -16.47 -16.53 -7.41
CA ASP A 33 -16.96 -15.76 -8.57
C ASP A 33 -16.43 -14.32 -8.59
N ASP A 34 -16.37 -13.66 -7.42
CA ASP A 34 -15.70 -12.36 -7.24
C ASP A 34 -14.21 -12.47 -7.59
N ALA A 35 -13.52 -13.53 -7.13
CA ALA A 35 -12.12 -13.77 -7.48
C ALA A 35 -11.91 -13.92 -9.00
N ARG A 36 -12.75 -14.72 -9.67
CA ARG A 36 -12.72 -14.88 -11.13
C ARG A 36 -13.03 -13.58 -11.87
N GLY A 37 -13.98 -12.78 -11.35
CA GLY A 37 -14.30 -11.46 -11.88
C GLY A 37 -13.10 -10.52 -11.84
N ARG A 38 -12.38 -10.49 -10.72
CA ARG A 38 -11.14 -9.71 -10.57
C ARG A 38 -10.04 -10.20 -11.50
N LEU A 39 -9.82 -11.51 -11.59
CA LEU A 39 -8.84 -12.09 -12.52
C LEU A 39 -9.11 -11.65 -13.97
N LYS A 40 -10.38 -11.68 -14.41
CA LYS A 40 -10.76 -11.21 -15.75
C LYS A 40 -10.47 -9.71 -15.95
N ALA A 41 -10.74 -8.89 -14.92
CA ALA A 41 -10.45 -7.46 -14.97
C ALA A 41 -8.95 -7.15 -15.03
N MET A 42 -8.06 -8.07 -14.60
CA MET A 42 -6.60 -7.85 -14.66
C MET A 42 -6.08 -7.70 -16.09
N ALA A 43 -6.76 -8.26 -17.10
CA ALA A 43 -6.39 -8.02 -18.51
C ALA A 43 -6.47 -6.54 -18.93
N TRP A 44 -7.17 -5.72 -18.14
CA TRP A 44 -7.36 -4.28 -18.37
C TRP A 44 -6.51 -3.43 -17.42
N ALA A 45 -5.68 -4.07 -16.59
CA ALA A 45 -4.81 -3.38 -15.65
C ALA A 45 -3.84 -2.46 -16.39
N GLN A 46 -3.59 -1.29 -15.81
CA GLN A 46 -2.66 -0.30 -16.36
C GLN A 46 -1.36 -0.36 -15.58
N TYR A 47 -0.23 -0.34 -16.28
CA TYR A 47 1.06 -0.14 -15.65
C TYR A 47 1.10 1.26 -15.01
N ARG A 48 1.48 1.34 -13.73
CA ARG A 48 1.52 2.59 -12.95
C ARG A 48 2.93 3.00 -12.50
N GLY A 49 3.94 2.22 -12.85
CA GLY A 49 5.32 2.39 -12.39
C GLY A 49 5.87 1.12 -11.76
N GLU A 50 7.18 1.13 -11.52
CA GLU A 50 7.89 0.05 -10.82
C GLU A 50 7.79 0.24 -9.30
N ILE A 51 7.61 -0.86 -8.58
CA ILE A 51 7.71 -0.83 -7.12
C ILE A 51 9.20 -0.87 -6.77
N GLU A 52 9.80 0.29 -6.54
CA GLU A 52 11.23 0.38 -6.21
C GLU A 52 11.56 -0.22 -4.83
N HIS A 53 10.62 -0.11 -3.89
CA HIS A 53 10.82 -0.55 -2.52
C HIS A 53 9.57 -1.23 -1.98
N SER A 54 9.73 -2.44 -1.47
CA SER A 54 8.72 -3.11 -0.65
C SER A 54 9.32 -3.44 0.71
N GLY A 55 8.61 -3.14 1.78
CA GLY A 55 9.09 -3.36 3.14
C GLY A 55 7.94 -3.57 4.11
N THR A 56 8.05 -4.61 4.92
CA THR A 56 7.16 -4.79 6.08
C THR A 56 7.72 -3.94 7.20
N ILE A 57 7.07 -2.82 7.54
CA ILE A 57 7.49 -1.98 8.67
C ILE A 57 7.26 -2.76 9.97
N PRO A 58 8.31 -3.27 10.65
CA PRO A 58 8.15 -3.95 11.92
C PRO A 58 7.98 -2.87 12.99
N GLY A 59 6.79 -2.76 13.56
CA GLY A 59 6.55 -1.93 14.74
C GLY A 59 5.91 -0.57 14.44
N GLY A 60 4.58 -0.50 14.58
CA GLY A 60 3.82 0.74 14.71
C GLY A 60 4.08 1.47 16.03
N GLY A 61 5.34 1.85 16.30
CA GLY A 61 5.75 2.58 17.50
C GLY A 61 6.66 3.78 17.22
N PHE A 62 7.55 3.70 16.23
CA PHE A 62 8.57 4.74 16.02
C PHE A 62 8.07 5.92 15.18
N LEU A 63 7.32 5.66 14.09
CA LEU A 63 6.73 6.73 13.26
C LEU A 63 5.63 7.52 13.98
N LEU A 64 4.96 6.93 14.98
CA LEU A 64 4.04 7.64 15.87
C LEU A 64 4.75 8.56 16.89
N ARG A 65 6.05 8.36 17.16
CA ARG A 65 6.84 9.24 18.04
C ARG A 65 7.39 10.46 17.31
N ILE A 66 7.66 10.37 16.01
CA ILE A 66 8.26 11.46 15.23
C ILE A 66 7.25 12.60 14.99
N THR A 67 5.94 12.31 14.94
CA THR A 67 4.91 13.36 14.81
C THR A 67 4.80 14.27 16.04
N ARG A 68 5.25 13.84 17.23
CA ARG A 68 5.23 14.67 18.44
C ARG A 68 6.46 15.60 18.55
N LEU A 69 7.53 15.34 17.80
CA LEU A 69 8.73 16.19 17.81
C LEU A 69 8.69 17.29 16.74
N LEU A 70 7.89 17.11 15.69
CA LEU A 70 7.74 18.12 14.62
C LEU A 70 6.76 19.27 14.98
N GLN A 71 5.90 19.11 16.00
CA GLN A 71 5.07 20.22 16.49
C GLN A 71 5.85 21.29 17.27
N HIS A 72 7.11 21.02 17.66
CA HIS A 72 7.95 21.99 18.37
C HIS A 72 8.88 22.80 17.44
N PHE A 73 9.01 22.40 16.17
CA PHE A 73 9.93 23.04 15.21
C PHE A 73 9.25 23.92 14.14
N THR A 74 7.92 23.94 14.09
CA THR A 74 7.14 24.88 13.24
C THR A 74 6.59 26.07 14.05
N GLY A 75 7.39 26.57 14.98
CA GLY A 75 7.16 27.83 15.68
C GLY A 75 8.29 28.81 15.38
N ASN A 76 7.95 29.91 14.70
CA ASN A 76 8.73 31.13 14.55
C ASN A 76 9.67 31.26 13.33
N LYS A 77 9.07 31.59 12.18
CA LYS A 77 9.77 32.33 11.11
C LYS A 77 8.85 33.35 10.46
N LYS A 78 8.51 34.40 11.21
CA LYS A 78 8.05 35.72 10.75
C LYS A 78 8.56 36.68 11.83
N GLU A 79 9.52 37.56 11.61
CA GLU A 79 9.36 38.78 10.83
C GLU A 79 10.75 39.46 10.75
N SER A 80 11.36 39.53 9.57
CA SER A 80 12.54 40.38 9.34
C SER A 80 12.52 40.83 7.89
N SER A 81 11.60 41.74 7.60
CA SER A 81 11.68 42.64 6.44
C SER A 81 10.77 43.83 6.64
N ARG A 82 11.33 44.88 7.23
CA ARG A 82 11.11 46.26 6.79
C ARG A 82 12.41 47.03 7.00
N LYS A 83 13.21 47.03 5.94
CA LYS A 83 14.04 48.17 5.59
C LYS A 83 13.08 49.27 5.14
N ILE A 84 13.16 50.43 5.79
CA ILE A 84 13.38 51.80 5.30
C ILE A 84 12.97 52.72 6.44
#